data_AF-A0A8D5ZJ87-F1
#
_entry.id   AF-A0A8D5ZJ87-F1
#
_cell.length_a   1.000
_cell.length_b   1.000
_cell.length_c   1.000
_cell.angle_alpha   90.00
_cell.angle_beta   90.00
_cell.angle_gamma   90.00
#
_symmetry.space_group_name_H-M   'P 1'
#
loop_
_entity.id
_entity.type
_entity.pdbx_description
1 polymer ?
#
loop_
_entity_poly.entity_id
_entity_poly.type
_entity_poly.pdbx_seq_one_letter_code
_entity_poly.pdbx_strand_id
1 'polypeptide(L)'
;MDDIDKGIIFYLLKDGRVSQNKLAKLLNISSPSINVRFRRLIEEGVIRGFKLFVNPNAYGKYFMYLAFQNLRDIEDDRIFIKFRCLENFNVYGVEAESSSGLDALVRDFSLALGPPVMKYAPTQGLIAAKKNVARLLSFLSEYPGADVGEIALKLKTTSQKK
;
A
#
# COMPACT_ATOMS: atom_id res chain seq x y z
N MET A 1 20.90 9.89 11.30
CA MET A 1 19.62 9.49 11.91
C MET A 1 19.85 9.26 13.40
N ASP A 2 19.15 9.99 14.26
CA ASP A 2 19.29 9.90 15.73
C ASP A 2 18.19 9.02 16.36
N ASP A 3 18.16 8.93 17.69
CA ASP A 3 17.20 8.07 18.40
C ASP A 3 15.75 8.56 18.31
N ILE A 4 15.53 9.87 18.14
CA ILE A 4 14.20 10.42 17.88
C ILE A 4 13.74 10.00 16.49
N ASP A 5 14.59 10.12 15.48
CA ASP A 5 14.30 9.67 14.11
C ASP A 5 13.96 8.16 14.08
N LYS A 6 14.74 7.33 14.79
CA LYS A 6 14.45 5.89 14.95
C LYS A 6 13.10 5.67 15.64
N GLY A 7 12.79 6.47 16.67
CA GLY A 7 11.52 6.44 17.37
C GLY A 7 10.33 6.76 16.47
N ILE A 8 10.45 7.76 15.58
CA ILE A 8 9.44 8.08 14.57
C ILE A 8 9.15 6.87 13.69
N ILE A 9 10.21 6.25 13.15
CA ILE A 9 10.10 5.06 12.29
C ILE A 9 9.47 3.91 13.06
N PHE A 10 9.89 3.65 14.28
CA PHE A 10 9.36 2.58 15.12
C PHE A 10 7.85 2.71 15.36
N TYR A 11 7.36 3.92 15.68
CA TYR A 11 5.94 4.14 15.89
C TYR A 11 5.14 4.06 14.59
N LEU A 12 5.69 4.52 13.47
CA LEU A 12 5.07 4.36 12.14
C LEU A 12 5.00 2.88 11.71
N LEU A 13 6.02 2.08 12.03
CA LEU A 13 6.01 0.64 11.76
C LEU A 13 4.94 -0.09 12.58
N LYS A 14 4.65 0.39 13.81
CA LYS A 14 3.57 -0.14 14.64
C LYS A 14 2.19 0.31 14.17
N ASP A 15 2.03 1.58 13.84
CA ASP A 15 0.79 2.17 13.35
C ASP A 15 1.11 3.28 12.35
N GLY A 16 1.08 2.94 11.05
CA GLY A 16 1.37 3.88 9.98
C GLY A 16 0.39 5.05 9.88
N ARG A 17 -0.73 5.01 10.63
CA ARG A 17 -1.75 6.07 10.69
C ARG A 17 -1.57 7.01 11.88
N VAL A 18 -0.52 6.83 12.68
CA VAL A 18 -0.23 7.69 13.83
C VAL A 18 -0.02 9.14 13.37
N SER A 19 -0.72 10.08 13.99
CA SER A 19 -0.57 11.50 13.66
C SER A 19 0.75 12.07 14.20
N GLN A 20 1.30 13.07 13.51
CA GLN A 20 2.52 13.77 13.96
C GLN A 20 2.37 14.35 15.38
N ASN A 21 1.19 14.88 15.72
CA ASN A 21 0.89 15.36 17.08
C ASN A 21 0.94 14.24 18.13
N LYS A 22 0.52 13.02 17.78
CA LYS A 22 0.62 11.86 18.68
C LYS A 22 2.07 11.38 18.78
N LEU A 23 2.83 11.39 17.68
CA LEU A 23 4.27 11.10 17.69
C LEU A 23 5.05 12.07 18.58
N ALA A 24 4.76 13.37 18.51
CA ALA A 24 5.37 14.38 19.38
C ALA A 24 5.18 14.06 20.86
N LYS A 25 3.95 13.68 21.26
CA LYS A 25 3.65 13.25 22.63
C LYS A 25 4.39 11.96 23.02
N LEU A 26 4.39 10.95 22.15
CA LEU A 26 5.04 9.65 22.39
C LEU A 26 6.57 9.75 22.51
N LEU A 27 7.18 10.71 21.81
CA LEU A 27 8.63 10.94 21.78
C LEU A 27 9.07 12.08 22.71
N ASN A 28 8.13 12.69 23.43
CA ASN A 28 8.36 13.81 24.33
C ASN A 28 9.10 15.00 23.68
N ILE A 29 8.63 15.41 22.49
CA ILE A 29 9.14 16.58 21.76
C ILE A 29 8.01 17.51 21.32
N SER A 30 8.35 18.71 20.86
CA SER A 30 7.37 19.69 20.38
C SER A 30 6.83 19.34 18.98
N SER A 31 5.59 19.77 18.67
CA SER A 31 5.01 19.62 17.33
C SER A 31 5.83 20.26 16.20
N PRO A 32 6.48 21.44 16.38
CA PRO A 32 7.39 21.95 15.36
C PRO A 32 8.60 21.04 15.13
N SER A 33 9.16 20.46 16.20
CA SER A 33 10.34 19.57 16.11
C SER A 33 10.01 18.28 15.36
N ILE A 34 8.85 17.64 15.66
CA ILE A 34 8.42 16.44 14.93
C ILE A 34 8.19 16.74 13.45
N ASN A 35 7.59 17.88 13.11
CA ASN A 35 7.26 18.23 11.72
C ASN A 35 8.52 18.40 10.86
N VAL A 36 9.53 19.09 11.38
CA VAL A 36 10.82 19.26 10.69
C VAL A 36 11.51 17.92 10.48
N ARG A 37 11.56 17.08 11.51
CA ARG A 37 12.18 15.75 11.43
C ARG A 37 11.46 14.83 10.46
N PHE A 38 10.13 14.80 10.52
CA PHE A 38 9.31 13.99 9.63
C PHE A 38 9.49 14.38 8.17
N ARG A 39 9.49 15.69 7.88
CA ARG A 39 9.76 16.21 6.54
C ARG A 39 11.14 15.81 6.04
N ARG A 40 12.17 16.00 6.88
CA ARG A 40 13.54 15.60 6.57
C ARG A 40 13.65 14.10 6.26
N LEU A 41 12.99 13.23 7.03
CA LEU A 41 12.98 11.79 6.78
C LEU A 41 12.35 11.44 5.42
N ILE A 42 11.39 12.21 4.95
CA ILE A 42 10.82 12.06 3.60
C ILE A 42 11.80 12.57 2.53
N GLU A 43 12.36 13.77 2.73
CA GLU A 43 13.31 14.39 1.80
C GLU A 43 14.60 13.57 1.63
N GLU A 44 15.10 12.97 2.70
CA GLU A 44 16.25 12.05 2.70
C GLU A 44 15.91 10.66 2.13
N GLY A 45 14.65 10.40 1.75
CA GLY A 45 14.21 9.12 1.20
C GLY A 45 14.16 7.97 2.21
N VAL A 46 14.28 8.26 3.51
CA VAL A 46 14.10 7.27 4.58
C VAL A 46 12.64 6.82 4.64
N ILE A 47 11.71 7.77 4.61
CA ILE A 47 10.28 7.53 4.38
C ILE A 47 10.02 7.83 2.90
N ARG A 48 9.97 6.78 2.08
CA ARG A 48 9.81 6.93 0.62
C ARG A 48 8.41 7.31 0.18
N GLY A 49 7.42 7.15 1.05
CA GLY A 49 6.03 7.49 0.76
C GLY A 49 5.06 6.71 1.62
N PHE A 50 3.78 6.98 1.38
CA PHE A 50 2.65 6.25 1.96
C PHE A 50 1.99 5.45 0.84
N LYS A 51 1.37 4.32 1.18
CA LYS A 51 0.64 3.51 0.20
C LYS A 51 -0.76 3.26 0.69
N LEU A 52 -1.73 3.47 -0.18
CA LEU A 52 -3.10 3.08 0.07
C LEU A 52 -3.21 1.56 -0.07
N PHE A 53 -3.73 0.89 0.96
CA PHE A 53 -4.03 -0.53 0.91
C PHE A 53 -5.53 -0.74 0.88
N VAL A 54 -6.05 -1.04 -0.31
CA VAL A 54 -7.48 -1.24 -0.55
C VAL A 54 -7.73 -2.73 -0.74
N ASN A 55 -8.81 -3.23 -0.14
CA ASN A 55 -9.28 -4.59 -0.43
C ASN A 55 -9.69 -4.68 -1.92
N PRO A 56 -9.10 -5.56 -2.73
CA PRO A 56 -9.44 -5.70 -4.14
C PRO A 56 -10.92 -6.00 -4.42
N ASN A 57 -11.60 -6.70 -3.51
CA ASN A 57 -13.03 -6.93 -3.61
C ASN A 57 -13.83 -5.62 -3.66
N ALA A 58 -13.33 -4.55 -3.02
CA ALA A 58 -13.98 -3.24 -2.99
C ALA A 58 -14.16 -2.63 -4.39
N TYR A 59 -13.31 -3.00 -5.34
CA TYR A 59 -13.39 -2.54 -6.73
C TYR A 59 -13.59 -3.70 -7.71
N GLY A 60 -14.20 -4.80 -7.24
CA GLY A 60 -14.66 -5.90 -8.08
C GLY A 60 -13.60 -6.90 -8.51
N LYS A 61 -12.41 -6.90 -7.89
CA LYS A 61 -11.35 -7.88 -8.18
C LYS A 61 -11.26 -8.94 -7.09
N TYR A 62 -10.88 -10.14 -7.50
CA TYR A 62 -10.39 -11.18 -6.60
C TYR A 62 -8.90 -10.99 -6.35
N PHE A 63 -8.41 -11.48 -5.22
CA PHE A 63 -7.00 -11.39 -4.85
C PHE A 63 -6.48 -12.60 -4.08
N MET A 64 -5.17 -12.77 -4.09
CA MET A 64 -4.47 -13.72 -3.23
C MET A 64 -3.07 -13.22 -2.89
N TYR A 65 -2.50 -13.75 -1.82
CA TYR A 65 -1.10 -13.55 -1.47
C TYR A 65 -0.29 -14.79 -1.79
N LEU A 66 0.87 -14.57 -2.40
CA LEU A 66 1.81 -15.59 -2.81
C LEU A 66 3.16 -15.27 -2.18
N ALA A 67 3.80 -16.25 -1.55
CA ALA A 67 5.18 -16.12 -1.10
C ALA A 67 6.09 -16.94 -1.99
N PHE A 68 7.14 -16.32 -2.53
CA PHE A 68 8.18 -17.00 -3.31
C PHE A 68 9.55 -16.77 -2.65
N GLN A 69 10.50 -17.66 -2.90
CA GLN A 69 11.87 -17.47 -2.42
C GLN A 69 12.46 -16.16 -2.95
N ASN A 70 13.18 -15.42 -2.12
CA ASN A 70 13.78 -14.13 -2.47
C ASN A 70 15.07 -14.29 -3.30
N LEU A 71 15.04 -15.14 -4.33
CA LEU A 71 16.14 -15.36 -5.27
C LEU A 71 15.99 -14.51 -6.54
N ARG A 72 14.74 -14.26 -6.92
CA ARG A 72 14.34 -13.52 -8.11
C ARG A 72 13.15 -12.66 -7.78
N ASP A 73 12.96 -11.63 -8.58
CA ASP A 73 11.89 -10.69 -8.41
C ASP A 73 11.13 -10.52 -9.72
N ILE A 74 9.81 -10.37 -9.62
CA ILE A 74 8.93 -10.09 -10.75
C ILE A 74 8.25 -8.74 -10.55
N GLU A 75 8.05 -8.02 -11.65
CA GLU A 75 7.24 -6.81 -11.73
C GLU A 75 6.13 -7.10 -12.74
N ASP A 76 4.88 -6.86 -12.33
CA ASP A 76 3.68 -7.18 -13.11
C ASP A 76 2.55 -6.26 -12.61
N ASP A 77 1.77 -5.69 -13.54
CA ASP A 77 0.69 -4.75 -13.22
C ASP A 77 -0.41 -5.35 -12.34
N ARG A 78 -0.50 -6.69 -12.30
CA ARG A 78 -1.46 -7.44 -11.48
C ARG A 78 -1.03 -7.54 -10.02
N ILE A 79 0.16 -7.05 -9.66
CA ILE A 79 0.66 -7.01 -8.27
C ILE A 79 0.22 -5.71 -7.60
N PHE A 80 -0.76 -5.78 -6.70
CA PHE A 80 -1.23 -4.60 -5.95
C PHE A 80 -0.34 -4.30 -4.72
N ILE A 81 0.31 -5.31 -4.16
CA ILE A 81 1.29 -5.14 -3.08
C ILE A 81 2.45 -6.13 -3.19
N LYS A 82 3.63 -5.69 -2.76
CA LYS A 82 4.83 -6.52 -2.72
C LYS A 82 5.63 -6.18 -1.47
N PHE A 83 5.79 -7.15 -0.58
CA PHE A 83 6.67 -7.06 0.57
C PHE A 83 7.97 -7.78 0.22
N ARG A 84 9.06 -7.00 0.12
CA ARG A 84 10.39 -7.53 -0.17
C ARG A 84 11.13 -7.89 1.12
N CYS A 85 11.96 -8.91 1.06
CA CYS A 85 12.95 -9.25 2.09
C CYS A 85 12.36 -9.59 3.48
N LEU A 86 11.25 -10.33 3.53
CA LEU A 86 10.87 -11.02 4.77
C LEU A 86 11.76 -12.26 4.91
N GLU A 87 12.94 -12.05 5.51
CA GLU A 87 13.99 -13.07 5.66
C GLU A 87 14.39 -13.70 4.31
N ASN A 88 13.75 -14.82 3.95
CA ASN A 88 14.06 -15.68 2.81
C ASN A 88 13.02 -15.63 1.68
N PHE A 89 11.92 -14.88 1.83
CA PHE A 89 10.85 -14.84 0.84
C PHE A 89 10.32 -13.43 0.58
N ASN A 90 9.78 -13.25 -0.63
CA ASN A 90 8.99 -12.08 -1.01
C ASN A 90 7.52 -12.47 -1.04
N VAL A 91 6.67 -11.59 -0.51
CA VAL A 91 5.21 -11.78 -0.52
C VAL A 91 4.60 -10.82 -1.54
N TYR A 92 3.85 -11.37 -2.48
CA TYR A 92 3.14 -10.66 -3.54
C TYR A 92 1.65 -10.78 -3.29
N GLY A 93 0.95 -9.66 -3.17
CA GLY A 93 -0.50 -9.62 -3.34
C GLY A 93 -0.81 -9.40 -4.81
N VAL A 94 -1.52 -10.35 -5.40
CA VAL A 94 -1.94 -10.32 -6.81
C VAL A 94 -3.45 -10.24 -6.92
N GLU A 95 -3.95 -9.60 -7.96
CA GLU A 95 -5.38 -9.44 -8.22
C GLU A 95 -5.79 -9.85 -9.65
N ALA A 96 -7.05 -10.28 -9.81
CA ALA A 96 -7.63 -10.69 -11.09
C ALA A 96 -9.15 -10.48 -11.14
N GLU A 97 -9.73 -10.52 -12.34
CA GLU A 97 -11.18 -10.42 -12.56
C GLU A 97 -11.97 -11.65 -12.08
N SER A 98 -11.29 -12.79 -11.90
CA SER A 98 -11.92 -14.06 -11.52
C SER A 98 -10.96 -14.93 -10.72
N SER A 99 -11.50 -15.92 -10.01
CA SER A 99 -10.71 -16.95 -9.32
C SER A 99 -9.79 -17.71 -10.28
N SER A 100 -10.28 -18.11 -11.45
CA SER A 100 -9.49 -18.78 -12.49
C SER A 100 -8.34 -17.91 -13.01
N GLY A 101 -8.50 -16.58 -12.99
CA GLY A 101 -7.44 -15.62 -13.30
C GLY A 101 -6.32 -15.62 -12.27
N LEU A 102 -6.63 -15.79 -10.98
CA LEU A 102 -5.62 -15.97 -9.94
C LEU A 102 -4.82 -17.26 -10.14
N ASP A 103 -5.48 -18.35 -10.54
CA ASP A 103 -4.79 -19.61 -10.85
C ASP A 103 -3.84 -19.47 -12.05
N ALA A 104 -4.21 -18.67 -13.06
CA ALA A 104 -3.34 -18.35 -14.18
C ALA A 104 -2.11 -17.56 -13.73
N LEU A 105 -2.30 -16.53 -12.91
CA LEU A 105 -1.23 -15.74 -12.30
C LEU A 105 -0.22 -16.60 -11.55
N VAL A 106 -0.71 -17.55 -10.75
CA VAL A 106 0.16 -18.48 -10.02
C VAL A 106 1.02 -19.29 -10.98
N ARG A 107 0.45 -19.79 -12.09
CA ARG A 107 1.22 -20.52 -13.11
C ARG A 107 2.28 -19.62 -13.74
N ASP A 108 1.89 -18.43 -14.19
CA ASP A 108 2.79 -17.46 -14.82
C ASP A 108 3.98 -17.13 -13.91
N PHE A 109 3.71 -16.78 -12.65
CA PHE A 109 4.76 -16.40 -11.70
C PHE A 109 5.64 -17.58 -11.32
N SER A 110 5.07 -18.79 -11.27
CA SER A 110 5.83 -20.01 -10.97
C SER A 110 6.87 -20.34 -12.04
N LEU A 111 6.63 -19.95 -13.30
CA LEU A 111 7.62 -20.13 -14.37
C LEU A 111 8.88 -19.28 -14.14
N ALA A 112 8.73 -18.07 -13.58
CA ALA A 112 9.84 -17.15 -13.35
C ALA A 112 10.53 -17.37 -11.99
N LEU A 113 9.73 -17.60 -10.95
CA LEU A 113 10.15 -17.58 -9.55
C LEU A 113 10.26 -18.98 -8.92
N GLY A 114 9.83 -20.03 -9.63
CA GLY A 114 9.60 -21.36 -9.06
C GLY A 114 8.27 -21.44 -8.32
N PRO A 115 7.87 -22.62 -7.81
CA PRO A 115 6.60 -22.75 -7.10
C PRO A 115 6.56 -21.87 -5.85
N PRO A 116 5.42 -21.26 -5.51
CA PRO A 116 5.30 -20.48 -4.29
C PRO A 116 5.43 -21.37 -3.07
N VAL A 117 6.16 -20.88 -2.07
CA VAL A 117 6.33 -21.51 -0.75
C VAL A 117 5.02 -21.44 0.03
N MET A 118 4.22 -20.40 -0.20
CA MET A 118 2.90 -20.22 0.42
C MET A 118 1.91 -19.61 -0.58
N LYS A 119 0.65 -20.06 -0.48
CA LYS A 119 -0.50 -19.42 -1.13
C LYS A 119 -1.56 -19.14 -0.07
N TYR A 120 -2.08 -17.93 -0.02
CA TYR A 120 -3.20 -17.57 0.82
C TYR A 120 -4.24 -16.79 0.01
N ALA A 121 -5.39 -17.43 -0.22
CA ALA A 121 -6.56 -16.80 -0.81
C ALA A 121 -7.64 -16.67 0.28
N PRO A 122 -7.96 -15.47 0.76
CA PRO A 122 -9.03 -15.30 1.73
C PRO A 122 -10.39 -15.62 1.10
N THR A 123 -11.39 -15.91 1.94
CA THR A 123 -12.80 -15.95 1.50
C THR A 123 -13.20 -14.57 0.97
N GLN A 124 -13.73 -14.53 -0.25
CA GLN A 124 -13.98 -13.28 -0.96
C GLN A 124 -15.43 -13.17 -1.42
N GLY A 125 -16.03 -12.00 -1.12
CA GLY A 125 -17.27 -11.55 -1.71
C GLY A 125 -17.00 -10.20 -2.39
N LEU A 126 -17.26 -10.12 -3.69
CA LEU A 126 -17.09 -8.89 -4.45
C LEU A 126 -18.04 -7.82 -3.91
N ILE A 127 -17.51 -6.62 -3.74
CA ILE A 127 -18.27 -5.44 -3.34
C ILE A 127 -18.40 -4.58 -4.58
N ALA A 128 -19.63 -4.31 -5.01
CA ALA A 128 -19.87 -3.34 -6.06
C ALA A 128 -19.69 -1.92 -5.51
N ALA A 129 -18.47 -1.37 -5.56
CA ALA A 129 -18.25 0.02 -5.19
C ALA A 129 -19.10 0.96 -6.05
N LYS A 130 -19.74 1.92 -5.40
CA LYS A 130 -20.38 3.05 -6.10
C LYS A 130 -19.31 3.78 -6.93
N LYS A 131 -19.70 4.30 -8.09
CA LYS A 131 -18.81 5.00 -9.04
C LYS A 131 -17.94 6.09 -8.40
N ASN A 132 -18.48 6.80 -7.41
CA ASN A 132 -17.77 7.86 -6.69
C ASN A 132 -16.66 7.30 -5.77
N VAL A 133 -16.89 6.13 -5.17
CA VAL A 133 -15.90 5.44 -4.33
C VAL A 133 -14.74 4.94 -5.20
N ALA A 134 -15.03 4.35 -6.37
CA ALA A 134 -13.99 3.93 -7.31
C ALA A 134 -13.09 5.10 -7.76
N ARG A 135 -13.68 6.27 -8.04
CA ARG A 135 -12.93 7.50 -8.38
C ARG A 135 -12.08 8.00 -7.20
N LEU A 136 -12.62 7.95 -5.99
CA LEU A 136 -11.87 8.33 -4.78
C LEU A 136 -10.67 7.39 -4.58
N LEU A 137 -10.87 6.08 -4.72
CA LEU A 137 -9.82 5.08 -4.56
C LEU A 137 -8.74 5.23 -5.65
N SER A 138 -9.11 5.53 -6.90
CA SER A 138 -8.10 5.77 -7.95
C SER A 138 -7.26 7.02 -7.63
N PHE A 139 -7.88 8.11 -7.16
CA PHE A 139 -7.15 9.30 -6.76
C PHE A 139 -6.21 9.03 -5.57
N LEU A 140 -6.70 8.38 -4.51
CA LEU A 140 -5.90 8.06 -3.33
C LEU A 140 -4.82 7.00 -3.61
N SER A 141 -4.96 6.19 -4.66
CA SER A 141 -3.89 5.27 -5.08
C SER A 141 -2.68 6.02 -5.64
N GLU A 142 -2.91 7.17 -6.27
CA GLU A 142 -1.88 8.06 -6.83
C GLU A 142 -1.38 9.06 -5.79
N TYR A 143 -2.28 9.59 -4.95
CA TYR A 143 -1.98 10.59 -3.90
C TYR A 143 -2.50 10.14 -2.52
N PRO A 144 -1.88 9.13 -1.88
CA PRO A 144 -2.39 8.51 -0.65
C PRO A 144 -2.34 9.43 0.59
N GLY A 145 -1.57 10.51 0.53
CA GLY A 145 -1.47 11.52 1.59
C GLY A 145 -2.29 12.79 1.35
N ALA A 146 -3.09 12.85 0.28
CA ALA A 146 -3.84 14.05 -0.07
C ALA A 146 -4.86 14.45 1.00
N ASP A 147 -5.00 15.74 1.26
CA ASP A 147 -5.98 16.25 2.20
C ASP A 147 -7.40 16.31 1.61
N VAL A 148 -8.41 16.50 2.47
CA VAL A 148 -9.83 16.50 2.07
C VAL A 148 -10.14 17.62 1.05
N GLY A 149 -9.46 18.76 1.14
CA GLY A 149 -9.60 19.87 0.20
C GLY A 149 -9.03 19.53 -1.17
N GLU A 150 -7.82 18.95 -1.23
CA GLU A 150 -7.18 18.47 -2.46
C GLU A 150 -8.03 17.40 -3.17
N ILE A 151 -8.54 16.43 -2.40
CA ILE A 151 -9.45 15.38 -2.90
C ILE A 151 -10.72 16.02 -3.49
N ALA A 152 -11.36 16.94 -2.75
CA ALA A 152 -12.61 17.56 -3.18
C ALA A 152 -12.45 18.41 -4.44
N LEU A 153 -11.34 19.16 -4.56
CA LEU A 153 -11.03 19.98 -5.73
C LEU A 153 -10.89 19.10 -6.98
N LYS A 154 -10.11 18.03 -6.89
CA LYS A 154 -9.86 17.14 -8.04
C LYS A 154 -11.14 16.40 -8.46
N LEU A 155 -11.90 15.84 -7.53
CA LEU A 155 -13.13 15.11 -7.83
C LEU A 155 -14.23 15.99 -8.46
N LYS A 156 -14.27 17.30 -8.12
CA LYS A 156 -15.16 18.27 -8.76
C LYS A 156 -14.76 18.55 -10.22
N THR A 157 -13.46 18.75 -10.50
CA THR A 157 -12.98 19.04 -11.86
C THR A 157 -13.23 17.90 -12.86
N THR A 158 -13.26 16.64 -12.41
CA THR A 158 -13.56 15.48 -13.28
C THR A 158 -15.04 15.33 -13.61
N SER A 159 -15.93 15.99 -12.86
CA SER A 159 -17.38 15.96 -13.12
C SER A 159 -17.85 16.98 -14.16
N GLN A 160 -17.00 17.94 -14.56
CA GLN A 160 -17.33 18.99 -15.54
C GLN A 160 -16.88 18.67 -16.99
N LYS A 161 -16.26 17.51 -17.23
CA LYS A 161 -15.84 17.07 -18.58
C LYS A 161 -16.76 15.99 -19.19
N LYS A 162 -18.04 15.99 -18.85
CA LYS A 162 -19.04 15.08 -19.45
C LYS A 162 -20.16 15.86 -20.09
#